data_AF-A0A9P7VHY9-F1
#
_entry.id   AF-A0A9P7VHY9-F1
#
_cell.length_a   1.000
_cell.length_b   1.000
_cell.length_c   1.000
_cell.angle_alpha   90.00
_cell.angle_beta   90.00
_cell.angle_gamma   90.00
#
_symmetry.space_group_name_H-M   'P 1'
#
loop_
_entity.id
_entity.type
_entity.pdbx_description
1 polymer ?
#
loop_
_entity_poly.entity_id
_entity_poly.type
_entity_poly.pdbx_seq_one_letter_code
_entity_poly.pdbx_strand_id
1 'polypeptide(L)'
;MFDSLVLVETPIHHPSAEVHHTAMYKAFATVDNRHDIWTSREAAKAWLGKRFPWKVWDLEVLDIYVVSIGLPVFLSLLIVAQNHGLRPLPTAFYPDKTDGVTLSATWVDENAAYSKDGGTSFTALRNLNTLYSVVPVHLVYGAKNDLMCVKTSLVNNVTHSPSRSHGIQDSIIDADQGRTFASITRVPETGHWVSPLGVVLVANRLLIANRCYKRLRKRWRTHCGRFWLLRFHCTSCSWMKLLYLQIVLSD
;
A
#
# COMPACT_ATOMS: atom_id res chain seq x y z
N MET A 1 -4.68 -15.32 19.84
CA MET A 1 -5.48 -14.48 18.93
C MET A 1 -4.61 -13.26 18.73
N PHE A 2 -4.50 -12.73 17.51
CA PHE A 2 -3.81 -11.46 17.36
C PHE A 2 -4.77 -10.37 17.84
N ASP A 3 -4.28 -9.50 18.71
CA ASP A 3 -5.08 -8.39 19.24
C ASP A 3 -5.09 -7.20 18.29
N SER A 4 -4.14 -7.15 17.35
CA SER A 4 -4.08 -6.13 16.31
C SER A 4 -3.45 -6.63 15.01
N LEU A 5 -3.77 -5.94 13.93
CA LEU A 5 -3.15 -6.10 12.62
C LEU A 5 -2.59 -4.74 12.20
N VAL A 6 -1.27 -4.65 11.98
CA VAL A 6 -0.64 -3.42 11.53
C VAL A 6 -0.29 -3.57 10.05
N LEU A 7 -0.96 -2.76 9.23
CA LEU A 7 -0.66 -2.67 7.82
C LEU A 7 0.37 -1.57 7.62
N VAL A 8 1.56 -1.95 7.17
CA VAL A 8 2.63 -1.00 6.86
C VAL A 8 2.86 -0.98 5.37
N GLU A 9 2.83 0.22 4.83
CA GLU A 9 3.04 0.48 3.43
C GLU A 9 4.32 1.29 3.32
N THR A 10 5.40 0.65 2.89
CA THR A 10 6.70 1.31 2.75
C THR A 10 7.23 1.08 1.35
N PRO A 11 7.77 2.13 0.68
CA PRO A 11 8.56 1.91 -0.52
C PRO A 11 9.79 1.11 -0.12
N ILE A 12 9.85 -0.15 -0.55
CA ILE A 12 10.98 -1.05 -0.33
C ILE A 12 11.65 -1.26 -1.68
N HIS A 13 12.94 -0.97 -1.74
CA HIS A 13 13.76 -1.16 -2.91
C HIS A 13 14.97 -2.00 -2.54
N HIS A 14 15.38 -2.90 -3.44
CA HIS A 14 16.66 -3.56 -3.31
C HIS A 14 17.76 -2.63 -3.87
N PRO A 15 18.95 -2.56 -3.26
CA PRO A 15 20.03 -1.68 -3.74
C PRO A 15 20.46 -1.91 -5.19
N SER A 16 20.27 -3.11 -5.72
CA SER A 16 20.56 -3.41 -7.13
C SER A 16 19.48 -2.98 -8.12
N ALA A 17 18.33 -2.50 -7.64
CA ALA A 17 17.30 -1.98 -8.52
C ALA A 17 17.73 -0.61 -9.06
N GLU A 18 17.96 -0.50 -10.36
CA GLU A 18 18.03 0.79 -11.05
C GLU A 18 16.62 1.41 -11.07
N VAL A 19 16.19 1.93 -9.93
CA VAL A 19 14.77 2.28 -9.70
C VAL A 19 14.29 3.41 -10.61
N HIS A 20 15.22 4.30 -11.00
CA HIS A 20 14.96 5.49 -11.83
C HIS A 20 14.46 5.19 -13.25
N HIS A 21 14.52 3.95 -13.72
CA HIS A 21 14.08 3.57 -15.08
C HIS A 21 12.75 2.80 -15.12
N THR A 22 12.14 2.55 -13.97
CA THR A 22 10.85 1.85 -13.90
C THR A 22 9.70 2.69 -14.46
N ALA A 23 8.66 2.03 -14.97
CA ALA A 23 7.43 2.70 -15.41
C ALA A 23 6.79 3.52 -14.28
N MET A 24 6.95 3.03 -13.04
CA MET A 24 6.54 3.70 -11.82
C MET A 24 7.20 5.08 -11.65
N TYR A 25 8.53 5.17 -11.69
CA TYR A 25 9.23 6.46 -11.55
C TYR A 25 8.86 7.43 -12.68
N LYS A 26 8.66 6.93 -13.91
CA LYS A 26 8.20 7.75 -15.03
C LYS A 26 6.78 8.28 -14.83
N ALA A 27 5.89 7.49 -14.23
CA ALA A 27 4.56 7.96 -13.85
C ALA A 27 4.64 9.07 -12.80
N PHE A 28 5.56 8.96 -11.83
CA PHE A 28 5.71 9.97 -10.78
C PHE A 28 6.34 11.28 -11.23
N ALA A 29 7.17 11.27 -12.28
CA ALA A 29 7.63 12.50 -12.91
C ALA A 29 6.48 13.40 -13.43
N THR A 30 5.25 12.87 -13.53
CA THR A 30 4.07 13.65 -13.92
C THR A 30 3.27 14.21 -12.75
N VAL A 31 3.63 13.89 -11.50
CA VAL A 31 2.92 14.35 -10.27
C VAL A 31 2.94 15.87 -10.15
N ASP A 32 4.01 16.52 -10.59
CA ASP A 32 4.11 18.00 -10.56
C ASP A 32 3.07 18.68 -11.45
N ASN A 33 2.53 17.97 -12.45
CA ASN A 33 1.47 18.45 -13.35
C ASN A 33 0.07 17.91 -12.97
N ARG A 34 -0.09 17.40 -11.74
CA ARG A 34 -1.36 16.86 -11.26
C ARG A 34 -2.39 17.96 -11.11
N HIS A 35 -3.59 17.70 -11.61
CA HIS A 35 -4.78 18.51 -11.32
C HIS A 35 -5.23 18.23 -9.89
N ASP A 36 -5.29 19.25 -9.03
CA ASP A 36 -5.51 19.06 -7.59
C ASP A 36 -6.81 19.68 -7.04
N ILE A 37 -7.56 20.44 -7.84
CA ILE A 37 -8.76 21.16 -7.37
C ILE A 37 -9.92 20.96 -8.34
N TRP A 38 -11.07 20.52 -7.84
CA TRP A 38 -12.29 20.34 -8.63
C TRP A 38 -13.44 21.15 -8.03
N THR A 39 -14.38 21.56 -8.87
CA THR A 39 -15.57 22.30 -8.46
C THR A 39 -16.52 21.48 -7.58
N SER A 40 -16.51 20.16 -7.71
CA SER A 40 -17.29 19.24 -6.87
C SER A 40 -16.65 17.84 -6.80
N ARG A 41 -17.18 16.98 -5.92
CA ARG A 41 -16.75 15.57 -5.83
C ARG A 41 -17.08 14.78 -7.09
N GLU A 42 -18.21 15.07 -7.73
CA GLU A 42 -18.65 14.44 -8.98
C GLU A 42 -17.70 14.81 -10.13
N ALA A 43 -17.29 16.09 -10.19
CA ALA A 43 -16.29 16.55 -11.14
C ALA A 43 -14.93 15.87 -10.91
N ALA A 44 -14.52 15.71 -9.64
CA ALA A 44 -13.34 14.94 -9.29
C ALA A 44 -13.45 13.48 -9.75
N LYS A 45 -14.54 12.77 -9.39
CA LYS A 45 -14.78 11.37 -9.80
C LYS A 45 -14.69 11.20 -11.32
N ALA A 46 -15.35 12.07 -12.08
CA ALA A 46 -15.35 12.03 -13.54
C ALA A 46 -13.95 12.26 -14.13
N TRP A 47 -13.13 13.09 -13.49
CA TRP A 47 -11.75 13.33 -13.91
C TRP A 47 -10.82 12.16 -13.54
N LEU A 48 -10.90 11.68 -12.30
CA LEU A 48 -10.08 10.59 -11.76
C LEU A 48 -10.33 9.29 -12.53
N GLY A 49 -11.59 8.90 -12.75
CA GLY A 49 -11.95 7.66 -13.46
C GLY A 49 -11.45 7.59 -14.91
N LYS A 50 -11.00 8.71 -15.50
CA LYS A 50 -10.42 8.74 -16.85
C LYS A 50 -8.90 8.57 -16.86
N ARG A 51 -8.23 8.64 -15.70
CA ARG A 51 -6.76 8.74 -15.60
C ARG A 51 -6.15 7.62 -14.77
N PHE A 52 -4.95 7.21 -15.18
CA PHE A 52 -4.15 6.28 -14.40
C PHE A 52 -3.66 6.95 -13.11
N PRO A 53 -3.55 6.22 -11.98
CA PRO A 53 -3.98 4.83 -11.75
C PRO A 53 -5.48 4.63 -11.50
N TRP A 54 -6.29 5.66 -11.21
CA TRP A 54 -7.68 5.46 -10.80
C TRP A 54 -8.60 4.81 -11.85
N LYS A 55 -8.30 4.98 -13.15
CA LYS A 55 -9.06 4.36 -14.24
C LYS A 55 -9.09 2.83 -14.16
N VAL A 56 -8.06 2.21 -13.56
CA VAL A 56 -8.00 0.75 -13.40
C VAL A 56 -8.55 0.26 -12.05
N TRP A 57 -9.02 1.18 -11.19
CA TRP A 57 -9.65 0.81 -9.93
C TRP A 57 -11.06 0.26 -10.18
N ASP A 58 -11.51 -0.58 -9.27
CA ASP A 58 -12.92 -0.94 -9.22
C ASP A 58 -13.78 0.33 -9.00
N LEU A 59 -14.92 0.42 -9.68
CA LEU A 59 -15.76 1.61 -9.63
C LEU A 59 -16.31 1.87 -8.23
N GLU A 60 -16.63 0.82 -7.45
CA GLU A 60 -17.10 0.97 -6.08
C GLU A 60 -16.00 1.53 -5.17
N VAL A 61 -14.74 1.16 -5.44
CA VAL A 61 -13.60 1.63 -4.67
C VAL A 61 -13.25 3.08 -5.01
N LEU A 62 -13.33 3.46 -6.29
CA LEU A 62 -13.24 4.86 -6.69
C LEU A 62 -14.38 5.67 -6.07
N ASP A 63 -15.59 5.10 -5.97
CA ASP A 63 -16.73 5.74 -5.34
C ASP A 63 -16.51 5.94 -3.85
N ILE A 64 -16.03 4.94 -3.11
CA ILE A 64 -15.65 5.08 -1.70
C ILE A 64 -14.55 6.13 -1.52
N TYR A 65 -13.59 6.21 -2.46
CA TYR A 65 -12.49 7.16 -2.40
C TYR A 65 -12.98 8.62 -2.56
N VAL A 66 -13.88 8.86 -3.52
CA VAL A 66 -14.35 10.21 -3.88
C VAL A 66 -15.57 10.64 -3.08
N VAL A 67 -16.54 9.75 -2.94
CA VAL A 67 -17.83 9.98 -2.32
C VAL A 67 -17.71 9.68 -0.84
N SER A 68 -18.07 10.68 -0.02
CA SER A 68 -18.39 10.40 1.38
C SER A 68 -19.68 9.59 1.35
N ILE A 69 -19.61 8.27 1.53
CA ILE A 69 -20.83 7.49 1.71
C ILE A 69 -21.48 8.05 2.97
N GLY A 70 -22.58 8.78 2.78
CA GLY A 70 -23.49 9.17 3.84
C GLY A 70 -24.17 7.91 4.35
N LEU A 71 -23.39 7.04 5.00
CA LEU A 71 -23.96 5.95 5.77
C LEU A 71 -24.91 6.62 6.77
N PRO A 72 -26.13 6.08 6.92
CA PRO A 72 -27.09 6.63 7.85
C PRO A 72 -26.43 6.76 9.22
N VAL A 73 -26.62 7.93 9.83
CA VAL A 73 -25.93 8.51 11.01
C VAL A 73 -25.83 7.56 12.22
N PHE A 74 -26.55 6.43 12.21
CA PHE A 74 -26.59 5.43 13.27
C PHE A 74 -25.35 4.55 13.42
N LEU A 75 -24.43 4.53 12.45
CA LEU A 75 -23.12 3.86 12.59
C LEU A 75 -21.93 4.85 12.68
N SER A 76 -22.21 6.13 12.92
CA SER A 76 -21.26 7.24 12.78
C SER A 76 -20.29 7.40 13.97
N LEU A 77 -20.38 6.57 15.01
CA LEU A 77 -19.55 6.74 16.23
C LEU A 77 -18.23 5.96 16.22
N LEU A 78 -18.05 4.96 15.35
CA LEU A 78 -16.82 4.14 15.33
C LEU A 78 -16.02 4.24 14.04
N ILE A 79 -16.58 4.83 12.99
CA ILE A 79 -15.85 5.15 11.78
C ILE A 79 -15.73 6.67 11.75
N VAL A 80 -14.62 7.19 12.27
CA VAL A 80 -14.10 8.51 11.87
C VAL A 80 -13.71 8.38 10.40
N ALA A 81 -14.71 8.25 9.52
CA ALA A 81 -14.58 8.24 8.08
C ALA A 81 -14.31 9.69 7.66
N GLN A 82 -13.06 10.10 7.87
CA GLN A 82 -12.47 11.21 7.15
C GLN A 82 -12.78 11.01 5.67
N ASN A 83 -13.23 12.07 5.01
CA ASN A 83 -13.43 12.12 3.57
C ASN A 83 -12.23 11.45 2.84
N HIS A 84 -12.43 10.25 2.31
CA HIS A 84 -11.34 9.26 2.21
C HIS A 84 -10.22 9.64 1.24
N GLY A 85 -10.55 10.29 0.12
CA GLY A 85 -9.56 10.79 -0.85
C GLY A 85 -9.59 12.30 -1.09
N LEU A 86 -10.70 12.97 -0.77
CA LEU A 86 -10.91 14.40 -1.07
C LEU A 86 -11.39 15.18 0.14
N ARG A 87 -10.88 16.40 0.32
CA ARG A 87 -11.30 17.34 1.36
C ARG A 87 -11.93 18.60 0.75
N PRO A 88 -12.91 19.21 1.43
CA PRO A 88 -13.46 20.50 0.98
C PRO A 88 -12.39 21.59 1.07
N LEU A 89 -12.51 22.58 0.19
CA LEU A 89 -11.78 23.84 0.27
C LEU A 89 -12.53 24.83 1.18
N PRO A 90 -11.84 25.81 1.81
CA PRO A 90 -10.39 26.04 1.77
C PRO A 90 -9.59 25.02 2.57
N THR A 91 -8.28 24.96 2.29
CA THR A 91 -7.32 24.20 3.10
C THR A 91 -6.12 25.05 3.42
N ALA A 92 -5.26 24.63 4.36
CA ALA A 92 -4.02 25.33 4.67
C ALA A 92 -3.10 25.54 3.45
N PHE A 93 -3.21 24.67 2.43
CA PHE A 93 -2.42 24.75 1.18
C PHE A 93 -3.10 25.59 0.09
N TYR A 94 -4.41 25.81 0.21
CA TYR A 94 -5.22 26.59 -0.73
C TYR A 94 -6.13 27.56 0.05
N PRO A 95 -5.55 28.54 0.75
CA PRO A 95 -6.31 29.46 1.59
C PRO A 95 -7.19 30.43 0.79
N ASP A 96 -6.83 30.66 -0.48
CA ASP A 96 -7.50 31.57 -1.41
C ASP A 96 -8.68 30.92 -2.16
N LYS A 97 -8.90 29.62 -2.00
CA LYS A 97 -9.96 28.88 -2.69
C LYS A 97 -11.10 28.59 -1.72
N THR A 98 -12.24 29.23 -1.92
CA THR A 98 -13.40 29.13 -1.03
C THR A 98 -14.29 27.94 -1.30
N ASP A 99 -14.30 27.45 -2.54
CA ASP A 99 -15.27 26.46 -3.00
C ASP A 99 -14.58 25.27 -3.69
N GLY A 100 -15.29 24.14 -3.69
CA GLY A 100 -14.85 22.90 -4.34
C GLY A 100 -14.14 21.93 -3.39
N VAL A 101 -13.37 21.03 -3.99
CA VAL A 101 -12.66 19.96 -3.30
C VAL A 101 -11.24 19.81 -3.84
N THR A 102 -10.36 19.31 -2.99
CA THR A 102 -8.97 18.97 -3.34
C THR A 102 -8.61 17.59 -2.79
N LEU A 103 -7.51 16.99 -3.24
CA LEU A 103 -7.03 15.73 -2.66
C LEU A 103 -6.67 15.93 -1.18
N SER A 104 -6.92 14.89 -0.38
CA SER A 104 -6.58 14.90 1.04
C SER A 104 -5.06 14.94 1.25
N ALA A 105 -4.29 14.24 0.42
CA ALA A 105 -2.85 14.39 0.34
C ALA A 105 -2.45 15.43 -0.70
N THR A 106 -1.63 16.35 -0.24
CA THR A 106 -1.06 17.36 -1.10
C THR A 106 -0.12 16.76 -2.12
N TRP A 107 0.11 17.50 -3.21
CA TRP A 107 1.12 17.12 -4.18
C TRP A 107 2.51 17.02 -3.54
N VAL A 108 2.82 17.87 -2.54
CA VAL A 108 4.09 17.83 -1.80
C VAL A 108 4.23 16.52 -1.02
N ASP A 109 3.20 16.12 -0.28
CA ASP A 109 3.22 14.88 0.51
C ASP A 109 3.28 13.64 -0.38
N GLU A 110 2.56 13.65 -1.50
CA GLU A 110 2.64 12.56 -2.49
C GLU A 110 4.03 12.50 -3.13
N ASN A 111 4.51 13.63 -3.65
CA ASN A 111 5.80 13.67 -4.30
C ASN A 111 6.90 13.25 -3.34
N ALA A 112 6.89 13.72 -2.08
CA ALA A 112 7.87 13.35 -1.07
C ALA A 112 8.02 11.84 -0.83
N ALA A 113 6.99 11.05 -1.15
CA ALA A 113 7.00 9.60 -1.10
C ALA A 113 7.84 8.95 -2.24
N TYR A 114 8.15 9.72 -3.28
CA TYR A 114 8.88 9.33 -4.49
C TYR A 114 10.12 10.18 -4.79
N SER A 115 10.22 11.41 -4.28
CA SER A 115 11.34 12.33 -4.56
C SER A 115 12.56 12.13 -3.66
N LYS A 116 12.45 11.35 -2.58
CA LYS A 116 13.52 11.25 -1.58
C LYS A 116 14.48 10.09 -1.85
N ASP A 117 15.69 10.26 -1.34
CA ASP A 117 16.83 9.37 -1.54
C ASP A 117 16.45 7.89 -1.39
N GLY A 118 16.96 7.05 -2.30
CA GLY A 118 16.75 5.60 -2.24
C GLY A 118 17.22 4.98 -0.92
N GLY A 119 18.05 5.67 -0.15
CA GLY A 119 18.52 5.28 1.18
C GLY A 119 17.40 5.13 2.21
N THR A 120 16.31 5.89 2.14
CA THR A 120 15.14 5.66 3.03
C THR A 120 14.49 4.30 2.77
N SER A 121 14.27 3.95 1.50
CA SER A 121 13.75 2.63 1.10
C SER A 121 14.71 1.48 1.42
N PHE A 122 16.03 1.70 1.26
CA PHE A 122 17.04 0.72 1.64
C PHE A 122 17.13 0.54 3.15
N THR A 123 16.98 1.62 3.92
CA THR A 123 16.95 1.59 5.37
C THR A 123 15.71 0.87 5.87
N ALA A 124 14.54 1.15 5.28
CA ALA A 124 13.31 0.41 5.57
C ALA A 124 13.51 -1.08 5.33
N LEU A 125 14.04 -1.46 4.17
CA LEU A 125 14.37 -2.86 3.87
C LEU A 125 15.30 -3.44 4.95
N ARG A 126 16.43 -2.81 5.27
CA ARG A 126 17.36 -3.29 6.32
C ARG A 126 16.70 -3.43 7.69
N ASN A 127 15.88 -2.46 8.10
CA ASN A 127 15.17 -2.51 9.39
C ASN A 127 14.21 -3.69 9.49
N LEU A 128 13.71 -4.20 8.37
CA LEU A 128 12.90 -5.42 8.39
C LEU A 128 13.66 -6.63 8.91
N ASN A 129 14.98 -6.74 8.66
CA ASN A 129 15.78 -7.84 9.20
C ASN A 129 15.76 -7.85 10.73
N THR A 130 15.77 -6.68 11.36
CA THR A 130 15.63 -6.56 12.81
C THR A 130 14.21 -6.92 13.24
N LEU A 131 13.21 -6.47 12.49
CA LEU A 131 11.80 -6.64 12.84
C LEU A 131 11.34 -8.11 12.83
N TYR A 132 11.80 -8.94 11.89
CA TYR A 132 11.38 -10.35 11.79
C TYR A 132 11.68 -11.17 13.06
N SER A 133 12.72 -10.79 13.80
CA SER A 133 13.12 -11.45 15.04
C SER A 133 12.15 -11.21 16.20
N VAL A 134 11.35 -10.14 16.13
CA VAL A 134 10.46 -9.72 17.21
C VAL A 134 9.01 -10.00 16.84
N VAL A 135 8.64 -9.85 15.57
CA VAL A 135 7.24 -9.93 15.14
C VAL A 135 7.11 -10.72 13.83
N PRO A 136 6.10 -11.61 13.70
CA PRO A 136 5.79 -12.27 12.44
C PRO A 136 5.42 -11.26 11.34
N VAL A 137 6.26 -11.18 10.31
CA VAL A 137 6.00 -10.31 9.15
C VAL A 137 5.52 -11.15 7.97
N HIS A 138 4.35 -10.78 7.46
CA HIS A 138 3.72 -11.41 6.30
C HIS A 138 3.80 -10.45 5.11
N LEU A 139 4.24 -10.97 3.97
CA LEU A 139 4.42 -10.18 2.76
C LEU A 139 3.37 -10.56 1.73
N VAL A 140 2.71 -9.57 1.13
CA VAL A 140 1.67 -9.79 0.12
C VAL A 140 1.96 -8.98 -1.13
N TYR A 141 2.11 -9.67 -2.26
CA TYR A 141 2.40 -9.10 -3.57
C TYR A 141 1.27 -9.35 -4.56
N GLY A 142 1.24 -8.52 -5.61
CA GLY A 142 0.55 -8.87 -6.84
C GLY A 142 1.42 -9.78 -7.68
N ALA A 143 0.82 -10.85 -8.22
CA ALA A 143 1.55 -11.78 -9.07
C ALA A 143 1.96 -11.17 -10.43
N LYS A 144 1.22 -10.15 -10.92
CA LYS A 144 1.57 -9.40 -12.14
C LYS A 144 2.64 -8.38 -11.83
N ASN A 145 3.75 -8.43 -12.58
CA ASN A 145 4.82 -7.46 -12.49
C ASN A 145 4.57 -6.29 -13.46
N ASP A 146 3.67 -5.38 -13.11
CA ASP A 146 3.18 -4.30 -13.96
C ASP A 146 4.01 -3.01 -13.85
N LEU A 147 4.38 -2.61 -12.63
CA LEU A 147 5.06 -1.32 -12.36
C LEU A 147 6.50 -1.47 -11.86
N MET A 148 6.87 -2.65 -11.36
CA MET A 148 8.18 -2.96 -10.80
C MET A 148 9.03 -3.84 -11.72
N CYS A 149 8.65 -3.93 -12.99
CA CYS A 149 9.41 -4.69 -13.97
C CYS A 149 10.69 -3.93 -14.28
N VAL A 150 11.82 -4.44 -13.78
CA VAL A 150 13.13 -4.08 -14.31
C VAL A 150 13.16 -4.66 -15.70
N LYS A 151 13.19 -3.79 -16.72
CA LYS A 151 13.76 -4.22 -18.00
C LYS A 151 15.20 -4.55 -17.65
N THR A 152 15.51 -5.83 -17.45
CA THR A 152 16.89 -6.28 -17.36
C THR A 152 17.57 -5.67 -18.56
N SER A 153 18.47 -4.74 -18.28
CA SER A 153 19.28 -4.10 -19.30
C SER A 153 19.86 -5.22 -20.17
N LEU A 154 20.00 -4.95 -21.46
CA LEU A 154 20.46 -5.85 -22.53
C LEU A 154 21.90 -6.34 -22.33
N VAL A 155 22.29 -6.70 -21.11
CA VAL A 155 23.54 -7.34 -20.78
C VAL A 155 23.42 -8.77 -21.30
N ASN A 156 24.00 -8.99 -22.48
CA ASN A 156 24.26 -10.26 -23.16
C ASN A 156 23.27 -10.75 -24.23
N ASN A 157 22.37 -9.93 -24.77
CA ASN A 157 21.44 -10.34 -25.86
C ASN A 157 20.61 -11.62 -25.59
N VAL A 158 20.61 -12.13 -24.36
CA VAL A 158 19.73 -13.21 -23.95
C VAL A 158 18.39 -12.57 -23.63
N THR A 159 17.48 -12.60 -24.59
CA THR A 159 16.07 -12.28 -24.38
C THR A 159 15.48 -13.30 -23.42
N HIS A 160 15.70 -13.13 -22.12
CA HIS A 160 14.89 -13.82 -21.13
C HIS A 160 13.45 -13.36 -21.32
N SER A 161 12.56 -14.34 -21.43
CA SER A 161 11.14 -14.11 -21.68
C SER A 161 10.61 -13.03 -20.71
N PRO A 162 10.07 -11.91 -21.22
CA PRO A 162 9.69 -10.74 -20.42
C PRO A 162 8.50 -11.00 -19.47
N SER A 163 8.00 -12.23 -19.41
CA SER A 163 6.74 -12.54 -18.75
C SER A 163 6.87 -12.98 -17.27
N ARG A 164 8.06 -13.21 -16.70
CA ARG A 164 8.15 -13.87 -15.37
C ARG A 164 9.24 -13.45 -14.39
N SER A 165 10.18 -12.56 -14.72
CA SER A 165 11.20 -12.19 -13.72
C SER A 165 10.59 -11.26 -12.68
N HIS A 166 10.28 -11.80 -11.50
CA HIS A 166 9.92 -11.04 -10.30
C HIS A 166 11.16 -10.46 -9.61
N GLY A 167 12.25 -10.20 -10.34
CA GLY A 167 13.59 -9.97 -9.79
C GLY A 167 13.69 -9.00 -8.62
N ILE A 168 12.99 -7.86 -8.67
CA ILE A 168 12.94 -6.95 -7.51
C ILE A 168 12.20 -7.59 -6.33
N GLN A 169 11.00 -8.12 -6.54
CA GLN A 169 10.22 -8.77 -5.48
C GLN A 169 10.97 -9.96 -4.88
N ASP A 170 11.68 -10.73 -5.71
CA ASP A 170 12.49 -11.88 -5.30
C ASP A 170 13.70 -11.44 -4.48
N SER A 171 14.36 -10.34 -4.87
CA SER A 171 15.47 -9.77 -4.09
C SER A 171 15.06 -9.24 -2.71
N ILE A 172 13.78 -8.87 -2.53
CA ILE A 172 13.24 -8.44 -1.23
C ILE A 172 13.06 -9.65 -0.28
N ILE A 173 12.80 -10.84 -0.83
CA ILE A 173 12.54 -12.07 -0.07
C ILE A 173 13.75 -13.01 0.00
N ASP A 174 14.91 -12.56 -0.45
CA ASP A 174 16.13 -13.35 -0.47
C ASP A 174 16.59 -13.71 0.96
N ALA A 175 16.47 -14.98 1.32
CA ALA A 175 16.83 -15.49 2.63
C ALA A 175 18.33 -15.33 2.93
N ASP A 176 19.18 -15.32 1.90
CA ASP A 176 20.64 -15.14 2.05
C ASP A 176 20.99 -13.71 2.51
N GLN A 177 20.05 -12.76 2.34
CA GLN A 177 20.14 -11.39 2.88
C GLN A 177 19.59 -11.26 4.31
N GLY A 178 19.36 -12.39 5.01
CA GLY A 178 18.83 -12.44 6.37
C GLY A 178 17.31 -12.22 6.46
N ARG A 179 16.58 -12.42 5.37
CA ARG A 179 15.13 -12.19 5.30
C ARG A 179 14.37 -13.42 5.80
N THR A 180 13.52 -13.24 6.82
CA THR A 180 12.78 -14.35 7.46
C THR A 180 11.29 -14.01 7.61
N PHE A 181 10.60 -13.86 6.48
CA PHE A 181 9.15 -13.63 6.48
C PHE A 181 8.39 -14.85 7.03
N ALA A 182 7.37 -14.59 7.85
CA ALA A 182 6.48 -15.62 8.37
C ALA A 182 5.59 -16.24 7.27
N SER A 183 5.24 -15.46 6.25
CA SER A 183 4.65 -15.97 5.01
C SER A 183 4.84 -14.99 3.87
N ILE A 184 4.90 -15.51 2.64
CA ILE A 184 4.93 -14.71 1.41
C ILE A 184 3.74 -15.15 0.54
N THR A 185 2.88 -14.21 0.17
CA THR A 185 1.69 -14.47 -0.66
C THR A 185 1.76 -13.66 -1.94
N ARG A 186 1.56 -14.30 -3.09
CA ARG A 186 1.36 -13.62 -4.38
C ARG A 186 -0.10 -13.80 -4.78
N VAL A 187 -0.82 -12.70 -4.95
CA VAL A 187 -2.22 -12.70 -5.34
C VAL A 187 -2.30 -12.82 -6.87
N PRO A 188 -2.84 -13.92 -7.41
CA PRO A 188 -2.93 -14.13 -8.86
C PRO A 188 -3.66 -12.98 -9.54
N GLU A 189 -3.32 -12.70 -10.80
CA GLU A 189 -3.98 -11.71 -11.64
C GLU A 189 -3.96 -10.25 -11.16
N THR A 190 -3.32 -9.95 -10.02
CA THR A 190 -3.22 -8.59 -9.47
C THR A 190 -1.83 -8.01 -9.71
N GLY A 191 -1.77 -6.72 -10.04
CA GLY A 191 -0.54 -5.95 -10.21
C GLY A 191 -0.05 -5.33 -8.91
N HIS A 192 0.76 -4.29 -9.00
CA HIS A 192 1.26 -3.52 -7.86
C HIS A 192 0.12 -3.04 -6.95
N TRP A 193 -1.05 -2.74 -7.53
CA TRP A 193 -2.25 -2.27 -6.84
C TRP A 193 -3.17 -3.40 -6.32
N VAL A 194 -2.66 -4.31 -5.47
CA VAL A 194 -3.40 -5.49 -4.96
C VAL A 194 -4.63 -5.16 -4.10
N SER A 195 -4.67 -4.01 -3.43
CA SER A 195 -5.67 -3.68 -2.40
C SER A 195 -6.94 -3.03 -2.90
N PRO A 196 -6.94 -2.04 -3.82
CA PRO A 196 -8.18 -1.43 -4.24
C PRO A 196 -9.03 -2.49 -4.94
N LEU A 197 -8.41 -3.53 -5.51
CA LEU A 197 -9.07 -4.65 -6.18
C LEU A 197 -9.24 -5.91 -5.30
N GLY A 198 -8.64 -5.97 -4.10
CA GLY A 198 -8.40 -7.26 -3.43
C GLY A 198 -8.33 -7.26 -1.90
N VAL A 199 -8.61 -6.15 -1.19
CA VAL A 199 -8.62 -6.12 0.29
C VAL A 199 -9.45 -7.27 0.89
N VAL A 200 -10.60 -7.58 0.29
CA VAL A 200 -11.48 -8.68 0.74
C VAL A 200 -10.82 -10.05 0.56
N LEU A 201 -10.09 -10.26 -0.55
CA LEU A 201 -9.39 -11.51 -0.83
C LEU A 201 -8.17 -11.71 0.09
N VAL A 202 -7.42 -10.64 0.37
CA VAL A 202 -6.27 -10.68 1.27
C VAL A 202 -6.75 -10.96 2.71
N ALA A 203 -7.75 -10.23 3.19
CA ALA A 203 -8.34 -10.45 4.50
C ALA A 203 -8.90 -11.88 4.65
N ASN A 204 -9.65 -12.37 3.64
CA ASN A 204 -10.20 -13.73 3.68
C ASN A 204 -9.12 -14.83 3.69
N ARG A 205 -8.04 -14.70 2.90
CA ARG A 205 -6.95 -15.69 2.90
C ARG A 205 -6.22 -15.73 4.24
N LEU A 206 -6.02 -14.58 4.89
CA LEU A 206 -5.41 -14.52 6.22
C LEU A 206 -6.31 -15.13 7.29
N LEU A 207 -7.63 -14.89 7.20
CA LEU A 207 -8.61 -15.53 8.07
C LEU A 207 -8.67 -17.06 7.87
N ILE A 208 -8.43 -17.55 6.65
CA ILE A 208 -8.36 -18.99 6.33
C ILE A 208 -7.05 -19.63 6.84
N ALA A 209 -5.89 -19.00 6.64
CA ALA A 209 -4.61 -19.45 7.21
C ALA A 209 -4.70 -19.59 8.74
N ASN A 210 -5.45 -18.69 9.38
CA ASN A 210 -5.74 -18.73 10.81
C ASN A 210 -6.64 -19.93 11.22
N ARG A 211 -7.56 -20.40 10.36
CA ARG A 211 -8.38 -21.60 10.65
C ARG A 211 -7.55 -22.88 10.69
N CYS A 212 -6.48 -22.99 9.89
CA CYS A 212 -5.54 -24.11 9.99
C CYS A 212 -4.77 -24.12 11.33
N TYR A 213 -4.42 -22.94 11.86
CA TYR A 213 -3.72 -22.82 13.15
C TYR A 213 -4.59 -23.25 14.35
N LYS A 214 -5.93 -23.12 14.26
CA LYS A 214 -6.87 -23.56 15.31
C LYS A 214 -6.82 -25.07 15.59
N ARG A 215 -6.37 -25.91 14.66
CA ARG A 215 -6.21 -27.37 14.90
C ARG A 215 -5.00 -27.71 15.76
N LEU A 216 -3.98 -26.84 15.81
CA LEU A 216 -2.76 -27.07 16.61
C LEU A 216 -2.86 -26.53 18.04
N ARG A 217 -3.74 -25.55 18.31
CA ARG A 217 -3.83 -24.86 19.62
C ARG A 217 -4.71 -25.55 20.68
N LYS A 218 -5.31 -26.71 20.41
CA LYS A 218 -6.08 -27.46 21.43
C LYS A 218 -5.21 -28.01 22.59
N ARG A 219 -3.89 -27.74 22.57
CA ARG A 219 -2.90 -28.25 23.53
C ARG A 219 -2.29 -27.19 24.47
N TRP A 220 -2.60 -25.90 24.31
CA TRP A 220 -1.89 -24.80 25.00
C TRP A 220 -2.82 -23.66 25.44
N ARG A 221 -3.55 -23.83 26.54
CA ARG A 221 -4.24 -22.73 27.24
C ARG A 221 -4.03 -22.84 28.75
N THR A 222 -2.99 -22.20 29.25
CA THR A 222 -2.94 -21.59 30.58
C THR A 222 -1.98 -20.40 30.53
N HIS A 223 -2.48 -19.24 30.96
CA HIS A 223 -1.78 -18.00 31.35
C HIS A 223 -1.61 -16.80 30.40
N CYS A 224 -1.99 -15.68 31.03
CA CYS A 224 -1.64 -14.26 30.90
C CYS A 224 -2.30 -13.39 29.82
N GLY A 225 -2.74 -12.22 30.32
CA GLY A 225 -3.22 -11.08 29.55
C GLY A 225 -2.64 -9.79 30.09
N ARG A 226 -2.59 -8.77 29.21
CA ARG A 226 -2.58 -7.32 29.47
C ARG A 226 -2.52 -6.63 28.09
N PHE A 227 -3.40 -5.66 27.84
CA PHE A 227 -3.50 -4.91 26.58
C PHE A 227 -2.75 -3.57 26.66
N TRP A 228 -2.05 -3.20 25.58
CA TRP A 228 -1.56 -1.84 25.32
C TRP A 228 -2.10 -1.37 23.96
N LEU A 229 -2.62 -0.13 23.89
CA LEU A 229 -3.08 0.50 22.65
C LEU A 229 -2.05 1.55 22.21
N LEU A 230 -1.23 1.24 21.20
CA LEU A 230 -0.39 2.23 20.54
C LEU A 230 -1.14 2.83 19.35
N ARG A 231 -1.27 4.17 19.33
CA ARG A 231 -1.92 4.92 18.26
C ARG A 231 -0.83 5.50 17.35
N PHE A 232 -0.71 5.01 16.12
CA PHE A 232 0.13 5.65 15.10
C PHE A 232 -0.73 6.56 14.21
N HIS A 233 -0.41 7.85 14.17
CA HIS A 233 -0.93 8.79 13.17
C HIS A 233 0.00 8.77 11.96
N CYS A 234 -0.48 8.29 10.81
CA CYS A 234 0.18 8.48 9.52
C CYS A 234 -0.68 9.45 8.69
N THR A 235 -0.18 10.66 8.45
CA THR A 235 -0.93 11.78 7.83
C THR A 235 -0.49 12.11 6.40
N SER A 236 0.44 11.37 5.81
CA SER A 236 1.08 11.75 4.55
C SER A 236 0.92 10.66 3.48
N CYS A 237 0.19 11.01 2.42
CA CYS A 237 0.06 10.32 1.12
C CYS A 237 -1.25 9.52 0.87
N SER A 238 -2.10 10.04 -0.02
CA SER A 238 -3.39 9.45 -0.45
C SER A 238 -3.25 8.45 -1.60
N TRP A 239 -2.07 8.39 -2.20
CA TRP A 239 -1.75 7.57 -3.36
C TRP A 239 -0.86 6.39 -3.03
N MET A 240 -0.10 6.50 -1.95
CA MET A 240 0.83 5.49 -1.48
C MET A 240 0.22 4.61 -0.39
N LYS A 241 -1.02 4.19 -0.64
CA LYS A 241 -1.36 2.83 -0.26
C LYS A 241 -0.98 2.00 -1.49
N LEU A 242 0.20 1.37 -1.61
CA LEU A 242 0.31 -0.01 -2.12
C LEU A 242 1.72 -0.59 -2.34
N LEU A 243 2.37 -0.99 -1.24
CA LEU A 243 3.17 -2.22 -1.19
C LEU A 243 2.99 -2.81 0.20
N TYR A 244 2.38 -3.99 0.32
CA TYR A 244 1.96 -4.51 1.62
C TYR A 244 3.05 -5.26 2.34
N LEU A 245 3.62 -4.59 3.32
CA LEU A 245 4.22 -5.25 4.45
C LEU A 245 3.19 -5.35 5.57
N GLN A 246 2.68 -6.55 5.77
CA GLN A 246 1.74 -6.79 6.84
C GLN A 246 2.49 -7.27 8.07
N ILE A 247 2.57 -6.42 9.09
CA ILE A 247 3.17 -6.79 10.37
C ILE A 247 2.04 -7.34 11.25
N VAL A 248 2.13 -8.63 11.57
CA VAL A 248 1.15 -9.28 12.44
C VAL A 248 1.80 -9.42 13.80
N LEU A 249 1.28 -8.69 14.80
CA LEU A 249 1.77 -8.75 16.16
C LEU A 249 1.04 -9.87 16.91
N SER A 250 1.74 -10.97 17.24
CA SER A 250 1.29 -11.92 18.27
C SER A 250 2.02 -11.68 19.56
N ASP A 251 1.26 -11.54 20.64
CA ASP A 251 1.71 -11.90 21.99
C ASP A 251 1.69 -13.42 22.16
#